data_AF-A0A7X8V512-F1
#
_entry.id   AF-A0A7X8V512-F1
#
_cell.length_a   1.000
_cell.length_b   1.000
_cell.length_c   1.000
_cell.angle_alpha   90.00
_cell.angle_beta   90.00
_cell.angle_gamma   90.00
#
_symmetry.space_group_name_H-M   'P 1'
#
loop_
_entity.id
_entity.type
_entity.pdbx_description
1 polymer ?
#
loop_
_entity_poly.entity_id
_entity_poly.type
_entity_poly.pdbx_seq_one_letter_code
_entity_poly.pdbx_strand_id
1 'polypeptide(L)'
;MALPNDNPEQRKLHLSPLFSDGMVLQRDAAVKIWGRSGPGAQVTVTFCNREYHAQAGPVGNWQVVMDPLAPGGPWEMTIRCGDEVHRIKNVLVGDVWVLSGQSNMEIPVRRTLDLFAEEVCNARNPYIREFAVPLRYDFHGPRTELSGGEWKEVTPENVLDF
;
A
#
# COMPACT_ATOMS: atom_id res chain seq x y z
N MET A 1 33.89 18.91 -17.34
CA MET A 1 32.43 19.07 -17.28
C MET A 1 31.93 18.05 -16.28
N ALA A 2 31.74 18.44 -15.01
CA ALA A 2 31.31 17.51 -13.97
C ALA A 2 29.81 17.25 -14.15
N LEU A 3 29.41 15.98 -14.25
CA LEU A 3 28.00 15.60 -14.27
C LEU A 3 27.36 16.02 -12.93
N PRO A 4 26.16 16.63 -12.94
CA PRO A 4 25.51 17.04 -11.71
C PRO A 4 25.06 15.81 -10.92
N ASN A 5 25.54 15.72 -9.67
CA ASN A 5 25.04 14.86 -8.58
C ASN A 5 24.48 13.50 -8.98
N ASP A 6 25.37 12.53 -9.19
CA ASP A 6 24.99 11.12 -9.26
C ASP A 6 24.82 10.56 -7.84
N ASN A 7 23.76 11.00 -7.14
CA ASN A 7 23.42 10.48 -5.82
C ASN A 7 22.74 9.11 -5.99
N PRO A 8 23.38 7.99 -5.58
CA PRO A 8 22.82 6.65 -5.77
C PRO A 8 21.46 6.44 -5.08
N GLU A 9 21.16 7.22 -4.03
CA GLU A 9 19.86 7.24 -3.35
C GLU A 9 18.70 7.65 -4.29
N GLN A 10 18.97 8.49 -5.30
CA GLN A 10 17.95 8.95 -6.25
C GLN A 10 17.60 7.92 -7.33
N ARG A 11 18.38 6.85 -7.47
CA ARG A 11 18.11 5.78 -8.45
C ARG A 11 17.24 4.66 -7.90
N LYS A 12 17.07 4.60 -6.58
CA LYS A 12 16.38 3.50 -5.92
C LYS A 12 14.87 3.60 -6.12
N LEU A 13 14.24 2.45 -6.36
CA LEU A 13 12.80 2.34 -6.37
C LEU A 13 12.26 2.68 -4.98
N HIS A 14 11.38 3.67 -4.92
CA HIS A 14 10.72 4.10 -3.69
C HIS A 14 9.21 3.98 -3.87
N LEU A 15 8.58 3.22 -2.98
CA LEU A 15 7.15 2.94 -2.97
C LEU A 15 6.53 3.48 -1.68
N SER A 16 5.28 3.94 -1.77
CA SER A 16 4.49 4.28 -0.58
C SER A 16 4.30 3.04 0.32
N PRO A 17 4.28 3.19 1.65
CA PRO A 17 3.91 2.10 2.56
C PRO A 17 2.57 1.41 2.26
N LEU A 18 1.66 2.09 1.53
CA LEU A 18 0.40 1.49 1.04
C LEU A 18 0.64 0.28 0.13
N PHE A 19 1.76 0.28 -0.62
CA PHE A 19 2.17 -0.80 -1.49
C PHE A 19 3.07 -1.77 -0.72
N SER A 20 2.45 -2.56 0.15
CA SER A 20 3.13 -3.53 1.01
C SER A 20 2.35 -4.83 1.10
N ASP A 21 3.00 -5.86 1.64
CA ASP A 21 2.41 -7.19 1.79
C ASP A 21 1.06 -7.09 2.50
N GLY A 22 0.06 -7.81 1.99
CA GLY A 22 -1.29 -7.73 2.55
C GLY A 22 -2.15 -6.59 1.99
N MET A 23 -1.68 -5.80 1.02
CA MET A 23 -2.53 -4.74 0.45
C MET A 23 -3.81 -5.25 -0.23
N VAL A 24 -4.81 -4.36 -0.32
CA VAL A 24 -6.07 -4.59 -1.04
C VAL A 24 -6.21 -3.55 -2.15
N LEU A 25 -6.48 -4.02 -3.37
CA LEU A 25 -6.75 -3.20 -4.54
C LEU A 25 -8.26 -3.17 -4.84
N GLN A 26 -8.76 -2.02 -5.29
CA GLN A 26 -10.17 -1.84 -5.63
C GLN A 26 -10.53 -2.68 -6.88
N ARG A 27 -11.56 -3.51 -6.76
CA ARG A 27 -12.16 -4.26 -7.87
C ARG A 27 -12.99 -3.35 -8.78
N ASP A 28 -13.19 -3.80 -10.02
CA ASP A 28 -14.11 -3.20 -11.00
C ASP A 28 -13.82 -1.70 -11.32
N ALA A 29 -12.60 -1.24 -11.02
CA ALA A 29 -12.15 0.12 -11.27
C ALA A 29 -10.69 0.12 -11.75
N ALA A 30 -10.30 1.15 -12.49
CA ALA A 30 -8.91 1.34 -12.88
C ALA A 30 -8.04 1.59 -11.63
N VAL A 31 -6.99 0.80 -11.45
CA VAL A 31 -6.11 0.86 -10.28
C VAL A 31 -4.78 1.50 -10.66
N LYS A 32 -4.32 2.45 -9.86
CA LYS A 32 -3.02 3.09 -10.05
C LYS A 32 -2.00 2.46 -9.14
N ILE A 33 -0.82 2.16 -9.67
CA ILE A 33 0.38 1.86 -8.88
C ILE A 33 1.41 2.92 -9.25
N TRP A 34 2.04 3.52 -8.25
CA TRP A 34 2.94 4.64 -8.44
C TRP A 34 4.11 4.60 -7.46
N GLY A 35 5.11 5.41 -7.74
CA GLY A 35 6.27 5.55 -6.87
C GLY A 35 7.26 6.56 -7.43
N ARG A 36 8.49 6.46 -6.92
CA ARG A 36 9.63 7.23 -7.40
C ARG A 36 10.78 6.29 -7.77
N SER A 37 11.60 6.73 -8.69
CA SER A 37 12.86 6.10 -9.08
C SER A 37 13.76 7.15 -9.76
N GLY A 38 14.91 6.72 -10.29
CA GLY A 38 15.78 7.62 -11.06
C GLY A 38 15.04 8.23 -12.27
N PRO A 39 15.24 9.51 -12.60
CA PRO A 39 14.65 10.12 -13.79
C PRO A 39 14.92 9.32 -15.06
N GLY A 40 13.89 9.08 -15.87
CA GLY A 40 13.97 8.30 -17.11
C GLY A 40 14.03 6.78 -16.93
N ALA A 41 14.07 6.27 -15.68
CA ALA A 41 14.09 4.84 -15.41
C ALA A 41 12.82 4.14 -15.91
N GLN A 42 12.98 2.93 -16.45
CA GLN A 42 11.88 2.08 -16.89
C GLN A 42 11.40 1.22 -15.72
N VAL A 43 10.10 1.26 -15.45
CA VAL A 43 9.45 0.50 -14.40
C VAL A 43 8.45 -0.47 -15.02
N THR A 44 8.56 -1.74 -14.65
CA THR A 44 7.61 -2.79 -15.05
C THR A 44 6.88 -3.30 -13.82
N VAL A 45 5.56 -3.23 -13.83
CA VAL A 45 4.68 -3.82 -12.82
C VAL A 45 4.04 -5.06 -13.42
N THR A 46 4.26 -6.21 -12.80
CA THR A 46 3.61 -7.47 -13.18
C THR A 46 2.56 -7.83 -12.13
N PHE A 47 1.31 -8.00 -12.54
CA PHE A 47 0.20 -8.37 -11.67
C PHE A 47 -0.86 -9.16 -12.44
N CYS A 48 -1.40 -10.23 -11.86
CA CYS A 48 -2.40 -11.12 -12.49
C CYS A 48 -2.02 -11.57 -13.91
N ASN A 49 -0.76 -11.99 -14.11
CA ASN A 49 -0.19 -12.41 -15.40
C ASN A 49 -0.22 -11.33 -16.50
N ARG A 50 -0.34 -10.06 -16.13
CA ARG A 50 -0.23 -8.90 -17.02
C ARG A 50 0.97 -8.06 -16.64
N GLU A 51 1.57 -7.42 -17.63
CA GLU A 51 2.65 -6.45 -17.44
C GLU A 51 2.16 -5.05 -17.80
N TYR A 52 2.56 -4.09 -16.97
CA TYR A 52 2.30 -2.67 -17.14
C TYR A 52 3.63 -1.95 -17.09
N HIS A 53 3.84 -1.00 -18.00
CA HIS A 53 5.12 -0.29 -18.12
C HIS A 53 4.92 1.20 -17.87
N ALA A 54 5.88 1.81 -17.19
CA ALA A 54 5.97 3.24 -17.02
C ALA A 54 7.42 3.69 -17.15
N GLN A 55 7.61 4.95 -17.54
CA GLN A 55 8.88 5.63 -17.46
C GLN A 55 8.80 6.71 -16.38
N ALA A 56 9.81 6.79 -15.52
CA ALA A 56 9.93 7.86 -14.54
C ALA A 56 10.15 9.20 -15.24
N GLY A 57 9.37 10.20 -14.81
CA GLY A 57 9.49 11.57 -15.32
C GLY A 57 10.78 12.27 -14.88
N PRO A 58 10.97 13.55 -15.26
CA PRO A 58 12.17 14.31 -14.94
C PRO A 58 12.45 14.45 -13.43
N VAL A 59 11.42 14.35 -12.59
CA VAL A 59 11.51 14.41 -11.13
C VAL A 59 11.37 13.03 -10.46
N GLY A 60 11.52 11.96 -11.24
CA GLY A 60 11.55 10.57 -10.78
C GLY A 60 10.20 9.92 -10.51
N ASN A 61 9.08 10.64 -10.62
CA ASN A 61 7.74 10.07 -10.42
C ASN A 61 7.34 9.17 -11.60
N TRP A 62 6.72 8.04 -11.31
CA TRP A 62 6.15 7.14 -12.31
C TRP A 62 4.80 6.61 -11.83
N GLN A 63 3.97 6.18 -12.77
CA GLN A 63 2.68 5.57 -12.50
C GLN A 63 2.30 4.62 -13.62
N VAL A 64 1.76 3.45 -13.28
CA VAL A 64 1.00 2.60 -14.18
C VAL A 64 -0.49 2.66 -13.83
N VAL A 65 -1.34 2.47 -14.83
CA VAL A 65 -2.78 2.29 -14.64
C VAL A 65 -3.12 0.88 -15.10
N MET A 66 -3.66 0.08 -14.18
CA MET A 66 -4.14 -1.27 -14.46
C MET A 66 -5.62 -1.21 -14.82
N ASP A 67 -6.02 -2.05 -15.77
CA ASP A 67 -7.42 -2.25 -16.12
C ASP A 67 -8.25 -2.71 -14.91
N PRO A 68 -9.58 -2.54 -14.92
CA PRO A 68 -10.46 -3.11 -13.91
C PRO A 68 -10.14 -4.58 -13.61
N LEU A 69 -9.91 -4.84 -12.32
CA LEU A 69 -9.52 -6.15 -11.83
C LEU A 69 -10.75 -6.88 -11.28
N ALA A 70 -10.87 -8.17 -11.60
CA ALA A 70 -11.85 -9.04 -10.98
C ALA A 70 -11.47 -9.31 -9.51
N PRO A 71 -12.44 -9.43 -8.59
CA PRO A 71 -12.16 -9.73 -7.20
C PRO A 71 -11.49 -11.09 -7.03
N GLY A 72 -10.61 -11.21 -6.04
CA GLY A 72 -9.92 -12.46 -5.71
C GLY A 72 -8.52 -12.27 -5.13
N GLY A 73 -7.74 -13.34 -5.18
CA GLY A 73 -6.43 -13.45 -4.56
C GLY A 73 -6.37 -14.57 -3.52
N PRO A 74 -5.26 -14.68 -2.76
CA PRO A 74 -4.12 -13.79 -2.78
C PRO A 74 -3.25 -13.89 -4.03
N TRP A 75 -2.78 -12.74 -4.52
CA TRP A 75 -1.85 -12.62 -5.64
C TRP A 75 -0.47 -12.13 -5.18
N GLU A 76 0.53 -12.25 -6.05
CA GLU A 76 1.81 -11.56 -5.90
C GLU A 76 1.93 -10.48 -6.99
N MET A 77 2.33 -9.27 -6.58
CA MET A 77 2.71 -8.19 -7.50
C MET A 77 4.23 -8.07 -7.50
N THR A 78 4.83 -7.94 -8.68
CA THR A 78 6.26 -7.66 -8.82
C THR A 78 6.45 -6.30 -9.49
N ILE A 79 7.28 -5.44 -8.90
CA ILE A 79 7.67 -4.14 -9.45
C ILE A 79 9.17 -4.21 -9.71
N ARG A 80 9.58 -4.01 -10.97
CA ARG A 80 10.97 -4.02 -11.41
C ARG A 80 11.40 -2.66 -11.92
N CYS A 81 12.61 -2.24 -11.57
CA CYS A 81 13.24 -1.02 -12.06
C CYS A 81 14.74 -1.29 -12.26
N GLY A 82 15.16 -1.57 -13.49
CA GLY A 82 16.50 -2.11 -13.75
C GLY A 82 16.70 -3.47 -13.06
N ASP A 83 17.77 -3.60 -12.27
CA ASP A 83 18.08 -4.82 -11.50
C ASP A 83 17.32 -4.90 -10.16
N GLU A 84 16.67 -3.81 -9.74
CA GLU A 84 15.88 -3.79 -8.50
C GLU A 84 14.52 -4.47 -8.71
N VAL A 85 14.19 -5.43 -7.84
CA VAL A 85 12.93 -6.18 -7.87
C VAL A 85 12.29 -6.11 -6.49
N HIS A 86 11.12 -5.48 -6.43
CA HIS A 86 10.27 -5.46 -5.25
C HIS A 86 9.09 -6.40 -5.45
N ARG A 87 8.82 -7.27 -4.48
CA ARG A 87 7.68 -8.20 -4.51
C ARG A 87 6.75 -7.87 -3.37
N ILE A 88 5.47 -7.68 -3.71
CA ILE A 88 4.39 -7.46 -2.78
C ILE A 88 3.52 -8.71 -2.79
N LYS A 89 3.47 -9.39 -1.66
CA LYS A 89 2.80 -10.66 -1.49
C LYS A 89 1.42 -10.46 -0.90
N ASN A 90 0.62 -11.52 -1.00
CA ASN A 90 -0.69 -11.57 -0.38
C ASN A 90 -1.58 -10.39 -0.81
N VAL A 91 -1.62 -10.03 -2.09
CA VAL A 91 -2.43 -8.92 -2.60
C VAL A 91 -3.84 -9.39 -2.86
N LEU A 92 -4.85 -8.72 -2.29
CA LEU A 92 -6.26 -8.97 -2.60
C LEU A 92 -6.79 -7.95 -3.61
N VAL A 93 -7.79 -8.36 -4.37
CA VAL A 93 -8.65 -7.47 -5.16
C VAL A 93 -10.07 -7.56 -4.60
N GLY A 94 -10.62 -6.44 -4.15
CA GLY A 94 -11.89 -6.40 -3.43
C GLY A 94 -12.41 -4.97 -3.28
N ASP A 95 -13.27 -4.74 -2.30
CA ASP A 95 -13.75 -3.39 -1.97
C ASP A 95 -12.78 -2.70 -1.01
N VAL A 96 -12.45 -1.44 -1.29
CA VAL A 96 -11.57 -0.61 -0.46
C VAL A 96 -12.38 0.56 0.08
N TRP A 97 -12.46 0.64 1.41
CA TRP A 97 -13.12 1.74 2.11
C TRP A 97 -12.10 2.65 2.77
N VAL A 98 -12.25 3.95 2.59
CA VAL A 98 -11.50 4.95 3.36
C VAL A 98 -12.35 5.37 4.54
N LEU A 99 -11.87 5.09 5.74
CA LEU A 99 -12.51 5.47 6.98
C LEU A 99 -11.85 6.76 7.50
N SER A 100 -12.65 7.80 7.68
CA SER A 100 -12.21 9.07 8.25
C SER A 100 -13.30 9.66 9.12
N GLY A 101 -12.92 10.14 10.31
CA GLY A 101 -13.88 10.70 11.25
C GLY A 101 -13.18 11.39 12.43
N GLN A 102 -13.96 11.65 13.48
CA GLN A 102 -13.45 12.13 14.77
C GLN A 102 -12.92 10.95 15.60
N SER A 103 -12.27 11.25 16.73
CA SER A 103 -11.57 10.28 17.59
C SER A 103 -12.40 9.07 18.05
N ASN A 104 -13.73 9.17 18.06
CA ASN A 104 -14.59 8.05 18.45
C ASN A 104 -14.70 6.97 17.36
N MET A 105 -14.30 7.28 16.11
CA MET A 105 -14.24 6.31 15.01
C MET A 105 -13.01 5.39 15.10
N GLU A 106 -12.00 5.81 15.88
CA GLU A 106 -10.75 5.08 16.11
C GLU A 106 -10.73 4.50 17.54
N ILE A 107 -11.90 4.14 18.11
CA ILE A 107 -11.93 3.44 19.39
C ILE A 107 -11.44 2.01 19.15
N PRO A 108 -10.28 1.61 19.71
CA PRO A 108 -9.73 0.29 19.41
C PRO A 108 -10.59 -0.81 20.02
N VAL A 109 -10.76 -1.94 19.31
CA VAL A 109 -11.60 -3.07 19.76
C VAL A 109 -11.19 -3.60 21.16
N ARG A 110 -9.92 -3.50 21.55
CA ARG A 110 -9.49 -3.86 22.93
C ARG A 110 -10.23 -3.10 24.04
N ARG A 111 -10.86 -1.96 23.73
CA ARG A 111 -11.67 -1.18 24.67
C ARG A 111 -13.11 -1.66 24.81
N THR A 112 -13.51 -2.69 24.06
CA THR A 112 -14.87 -3.25 24.06
C THR A 112 -14.93 -4.70 24.52
N LEU A 113 -13.85 -5.21 25.13
CA LEU A 113 -13.74 -6.61 25.56
C LEU A 113 -14.67 -6.96 26.73
N ASP A 114 -15.19 -5.97 27.45
CA ASP A 114 -16.24 -6.17 28.45
C ASP A 114 -17.56 -6.68 27.84
N LEU A 115 -17.78 -6.40 26.55
CA LEU A 115 -18.96 -6.83 25.81
C LEU A 115 -18.66 -7.92 24.76
N PHE A 116 -17.49 -7.87 24.11
CA PHE A 116 -17.21 -8.65 22.89
C PHE A 116 -15.98 -9.55 22.96
N ALA A 117 -15.56 -9.96 24.17
CA ALA A 117 -14.37 -10.80 24.34
C ALA A 117 -14.45 -12.14 23.58
N GLU A 118 -15.62 -12.77 23.51
CA GLU A 118 -15.79 -14.06 22.83
C GLU A 118 -15.67 -13.90 21.31
N GLU A 119 -16.26 -12.86 20.75
CA GLU A 119 -16.19 -12.52 19.33
C GLU A 119 -14.76 -12.23 18.92
N VAL A 120 -14.02 -11.45 19.72
CA VAL A 120 -12.60 -11.13 19.46
C VAL A 120 -11.73 -12.38 19.47
N CYS A 121 -11.91 -13.30 20.42
CA CYS A 121 -11.16 -14.57 20.47
C CYS A 121 -11.33 -15.42 19.20
N ASN A 122 -12.48 -15.27 18.53
CA ASN A 122 -12.84 -16.01 17.34
C ASN A 122 -12.65 -15.21 16.03
N ALA A 123 -12.26 -13.94 16.12
CA ALA A 123 -12.09 -13.05 14.96
C ALA A 123 -10.93 -13.51 14.06
N ARG A 124 -11.26 -14.27 13.01
CA ARG A 124 -10.30 -14.71 11.98
C ARG A 124 -10.92 -14.52 10.62
N ASN A 125 -10.42 -13.55 9.86
CA ASN A 125 -10.87 -13.34 8.50
C ASN A 125 -9.73 -12.79 7.63
N PRO A 126 -9.07 -13.63 6.80
CA PRO A 126 -7.93 -13.20 5.98
C PRO A 126 -8.33 -12.24 4.84
N TYR A 127 -9.63 -12.07 4.58
CA TYR A 127 -10.17 -11.22 3.54
C TYR A 127 -10.55 -9.81 4.02
N ILE A 128 -10.56 -9.58 5.34
CA ILE A 128 -10.71 -8.24 5.92
C ILE A 128 -9.34 -7.77 6.36
N ARG A 129 -8.96 -6.56 5.94
CA ARG A 129 -7.66 -5.97 6.24
C ARG A 129 -7.78 -4.52 6.58
N GLU A 130 -6.93 -4.10 7.50
CA GLU A 130 -6.80 -2.71 7.92
C GLU A 130 -5.41 -2.19 7.55
N PHE A 131 -5.35 -0.95 7.08
CA PHE A 131 -4.13 -0.17 7.04
C PHE A 131 -4.35 1.08 7.89
N ALA A 132 -3.78 1.10 9.10
CA ALA A 132 -3.83 2.26 9.97
C ALA A 132 -2.81 3.32 9.50
N VAL A 133 -3.31 4.48 9.07
CA VAL A 133 -2.46 5.62 8.70
C VAL A 133 -1.85 6.22 9.96
N PRO A 134 -0.50 6.31 10.09
CA PRO A 134 0.11 6.83 11.31
C PRO A 134 -0.30 8.27 11.61
N LEU A 135 -0.75 8.52 12.84
CA LEU A 135 -1.06 9.87 13.31
C LEU A 135 0.22 10.71 13.38
N ARG A 136 0.26 11.75 12.55
CA ARG A 136 1.38 12.70 12.45
C ARG A 136 0.85 14.12 12.39
N TYR A 137 1.41 14.99 13.22
CA TYR A 137 1.13 16.41 13.21
C TYR A 137 2.19 17.12 12.36
N ASP A 138 1.75 17.87 11.37
CA ASP A 138 2.60 18.77 10.59
C ASP A 138 1.90 20.12 10.45
N PHE A 139 2.50 21.16 11.03
CA PHE A 139 1.96 22.52 11.00
C PHE A 139 2.53 23.35 9.84
N HIS A 140 3.38 22.78 9.00
CA HIS A 140 4.02 23.45 7.86
C HIS A 140 3.33 23.18 6.52
N GLY A 141 2.41 22.22 6.45
CA GLY A 141 1.59 21.96 5.25
C GLY A 141 1.19 20.50 5.07
N PRO A 142 0.45 20.19 3.99
CA PRO A 142 0.08 18.81 3.65
C PRO A 142 1.31 17.99 3.27
N ARG A 143 1.32 16.72 3.67
CA ARG A 143 2.32 15.74 3.24
C ARG A 143 1.82 14.91 2.07
N THR A 144 2.73 14.58 1.17
CA THR A 144 2.47 13.74 0.00
C THR A 144 2.87 12.28 0.20
N GLU A 145 3.53 11.97 1.33
CA GLU A 145 4.05 10.64 1.66
C GLU A 145 3.63 10.24 3.07
N LEU A 146 3.31 8.96 3.24
CA LEU A 146 3.03 8.38 4.55
C LEU A 146 4.35 8.07 5.26
N SER A 147 4.40 8.28 6.58
CA SER A 147 5.60 7.97 7.38
C SER A 147 5.74 6.48 7.73
N GLY A 148 4.79 5.65 7.33
CA GLY A 148 4.73 4.23 7.68
C GLY A 148 3.30 3.68 7.59
N GLY A 149 3.05 2.59 8.30
CA GLY A 149 1.81 1.82 8.27
C GLY A 149 2.04 0.45 7.63
N GLU A 150 1.17 -0.50 7.95
CA GLU A 150 1.22 -1.87 7.44
C GLU A 150 -0.20 -2.40 7.28
N TRP A 151 -0.39 -3.31 6.32
CA TRP A 151 -1.66 -4.01 6.18
C TRP A 151 -1.72 -5.18 7.15
N LYS A 152 -2.79 -5.23 7.96
CA LYS A 152 -3.04 -6.32 8.90
C LYS A 152 -4.31 -7.04 8.52
N GLU A 153 -4.25 -8.37 8.47
CA GLU A 153 -5.46 -9.20 8.39
C GLU A 153 -6.12 -9.34 9.76
N VAL A 154 -7.42 -9.65 9.77
CA VAL A 154 -8.15 -9.90 11.01
C VAL A 154 -7.69 -11.22 11.62
N THR A 155 -6.97 -11.09 12.74
CA THR A 155 -6.69 -12.17 13.71
C THR A 155 -7.12 -11.71 15.09
N PRO A 156 -7.27 -12.60 16.08
CA PRO A 156 -7.62 -12.20 17.45
C PRO A 156 -6.62 -11.23 18.07
N GLU A 157 -5.35 -11.27 17.64
CA GLU A 157 -4.29 -10.39 18.10
C GLU A 157 -4.34 -9.03 17.39
N ASN A 158 -4.45 -9.03 16.05
CA ASN A 158 -4.45 -7.81 15.25
C ASN A 158 -5.69 -6.96 15.48
N VAL A 159 -6.86 -7.59 15.58
CA VAL A 159 -8.16 -6.90 15.67
C VAL A 159 -8.26 -6.03 16.92
N LEU A 160 -7.46 -6.28 17.95
CA LEU A 160 -7.45 -5.50 19.19
C LEU A 160 -7.14 -4.02 18.99
N ASP A 161 -6.32 -3.72 17.97
CA ASP A 161 -5.88 -2.36 17.64
C ASP A 161 -6.54 -1.79 16.37
N PHE A 162 -7.46 -2.55 15.75
CA PHE A 162 -8.36 -2.04 14.70
C PHE A 162 -9.40 -1.09 15.31
#